data_AF-A0A453JQG3-F1
#
_entry.id   AF-A0A453JQG3-F1
#
_cell.length_a   1.000
_cell.length_b   1.000
_cell.length_c   1.000
_cell.angle_alpha   90.00
_cell.angle_beta   90.00
_cell.angle_gamma   90.00
#
_symmetry.space_group_name_H-M   'P 1'
#
loop_
_entity.id
_entity.type
_entity.pdbx_description
1 polymer ?
#
loop_
_entity_poly.entity_id
_entity_poly.type
_entity_poly.pdbx_seq_one_letter_code
_entity_poly.pdbx_strand_id
1 'polypeptide(L)'
;MRSRLFHYASLLMLCFLSRSSAAMAAPRLPVRAVNLGGWLVTEGWILPSLFDGIPNNDLLDGTQLQFKSVTQNAYVAAENGGGAGLVANRPQASGWETFKLWRINQVTFNFKVFGNQFVGVKSDGSLVATAAAPGRSETFRLVRSPGDQYRMRIMAPNGLFLQANKDASLTADYGQRTSWGDDDPSVFVVTRVTGLQGEYQICNGYGTTKATPILRNHWSTYIVEADFRFISESGLTAVRIPVGWWIANDPRPPAPYVGGSLKTLDKAFKWAE
;
A
#
# COMPACT_ATOMS: atom_id res chain seq x y z
N MET A 1 -68.63 56.58 -28.58
CA MET A 1 -67.22 56.39 -29.01
C MET A 1 -66.83 54.93 -28.73
N ARG A 2 -66.59 54.17 -29.82
CA ARG A 2 -65.95 52.85 -30.05
C ARG A 2 -65.76 51.89 -28.84
N SER A 3 -66.46 50.74 -28.73
CA SER A 3 -66.29 49.41 -29.42
C SER A 3 -65.07 48.62 -28.87
N ARG A 4 -65.06 47.33 -28.49
CA ARG A 4 -65.72 46.10 -28.99
C ARG A 4 -65.55 44.96 -27.95
N LEU A 5 -66.53 44.06 -27.86
CA LEU A 5 -66.36 42.67 -27.40
C LEU A 5 -65.40 41.90 -28.32
N PHE A 6 -64.56 41.00 -27.80
CA PHE A 6 -64.11 39.79 -28.51
C PHE A 6 -63.79 38.64 -27.55
N HIS A 7 -64.30 37.46 -27.90
CA HIS A 7 -64.08 36.14 -27.29
C HIS A 7 -62.75 35.54 -27.73
N TYR A 8 -62.00 34.91 -26.82
CA TYR A 8 -61.02 33.84 -27.11
C TYR A 8 -60.95 32.94 -25.86
N ALA A 9 -61.61 31.79 -25.78
CA ALA A 9 -61.32 30.51 -26.44
C ALA A 9 -59.98 29.89 -26.00
N SER A 10 -60.11 28.95 -25.06
CA SER A 10 -59.28 27.79 -24.72
C SER A 10 -57.95 27.57 -25.46
N LEU A 11 -56.86 27.47 -24.71
CA LEU A 11 -55.76 26.57 -25.05
C LEU A 11 -55.14 25.97 -23.77
N LEU A 12 -55.74 24.87 -23.31
CA LEU A 12 -55.15 23.94 -22.35
C LEU A 12 -54.03 23.20 -23.09
N MET A 13 -52.80 23.70 -23.00
CA MET A 13 -51.63 22.98 -23.46
C MET A 13 -51.27 21.94 -22.41
N LEU A 14 -51.81 20.72 -22.56
CA LEU A 14 -51.34 19.53 -21.85
C LEU A 14 -49.90 19.25 -22.29
N CYS A 15 -48.93 19.78 -21.55
CA CYS A 15 -47.59 19.23 -21.54
C CYS A 15 -47.67 17.85 -20.87
N PHE A 16 -47.86 16.80 -21.68
CA PHE A 16 -47.54 15.44 -21.27
C PHE A 16 -46.04 15.39 -20.95
N LEU A 17 -45.70 15.59 -19.68
CA LEU A 17 -44.45 15.13 -19.13
C LEU A 17 -44.49 13.61 -19.23
N SER A 18 -43.94 13.06 -20.33
CA SER A 18 -43.56 11.66 -20.38
C SER A 18 -42.45 11.47 -19.36
N ARG A 19 -42.83 11.21 -18.10
CA ARG A 19 -41.95 10.57 -17.14
C ARG A 19 -41.72 9.16 -17.66
N SER A 20 -40.71 9.00 -18.51
CA SER A 20 -40.07 7.72 -18.71
C SER A 20 -39.33 7.37 -17.42
N SER A 21 -40.07 7.01 -16.38
CA SER A 21 -39.52 6.18 -15.34
C SER A 21 -39.24 4.84 -16.00
N ALA A 22 -38.01 4.68 -16.51
CA ALA A 22 -37.43 3.36 -16.68
C ALA A 22 -37.43 2.75 -15.29
N ALA A 23 -38.51 2.06 -14.95
CA ALA A 23 -38.57 1.23 -13.78
C ALA A 23 -37.46 0.20 -13.97
N MET A 24 -36.35 0.38 -13.26
CA MET A 24 -35.28 -0.61 -13.22
C MET A 24 -35.95 -1.89 -12.73
N ALA A 25 -36.12 -2.85 -13.64
CA ALA A 25 -36.86 -4.08 -13.36
C ALA A 25 -36.23 -4.72 -12.11
N ALA A 26 -37.07 -5.10 -11.14
CA ALA A 26 -36.59 -5.74 -9.93
C ALA A 26 -35.74 -6.96 -10.32
N PRO A 27 -34.55 -7.16 -9.71
CA PRO A 27 -33.66 -8.24 -10.11
C PRO A 27 -34.37 -9.59 -10.00
N ARG A 28 -34.26 -10.41 -11.05
CA ARG A 28 -34.87 -11.74 -11.09
C ARG A 28 -34.21 -12.62 -10.03
N LEU A 29 -34.99 -12.99 -9.01
CA LEU A 29 -34.52 -13.87 -7.95
C LEU A 29 -34.53 -15.34 -8.42
N PRO A 30 -33.61 -16.17 -7.91
CA PRO A 30 -32.50 -15.82 -7.01
C PRO A 30 -31.35 -15.09 -7.73
N VAL A 31 -30.71 -14.13 -7.05
CA VAL A 31 -29.46 -13.52 -7.55
C VAL A 31 -28.32 -14.54 -7.40
N ARG A 32 -27.62 -14.83 -8.48
CA ARG A 32 -26.43 -15.68 -8.49
C ARG A 32 -25.26 -14.81 -8.93
N ALA A 33 -24.27 -14.64 -8.07
CA ALA A 33 -23.22 -13.66 -8.29
C ALA A 33 -21.81 -14.26 -8.21
N VAL A 34 -20.87 -13.63 -8.91
CA VAL A 34 -19.42 -13.89 -8.80
C VAL A 34 -18.69 -12.61 -8.39
N ASN A 35 -17.58 -12.75 -7.67
CA ASN A 35 -16.71 -11.65 -7.28
C ASN A 35 -15.54 -11.52 -8.26
N LEU A 36 -15.34 -10.32 -8.81
CA LEU A 36 -14.25 -9.99 -9.74
C LEU A 36 -13.03 -9.45 -8.97
N GLY A 37 -12.55 -10.26 -8.01
CA GLY A 37 -11.37 -9.95 -7.20
C GLY A 37 -10.10 -9.82 -8.03
N GLY A 38 -9.12 -9.08 -7.54
CA GLY A 38 -7.86 -8.86 -8.26
C GLY A 38 -7.92 -7.92 -9.47
N TRP A 39 -9.11 -7.51 -9.95
CA TRP A 39 -9.23 -6.67 -11.17
C TRP A 39 -8.92 -5.18 -10.93
N LEU A 40 -9.88 -4.41 -10.38
CA LEU A 40 -9.70 -2.98 -10.09
C LEU A 40 -9.04 -2.70 -8.74
N VAL A 41 -8.97 -3.73 -7.89
CA VAL A 41 -8.17 -3.74 -6.66
C VAL A 41 -7.26 -4.95 -6.76
N THR A 42 -5.99 -4.71 -7.01
CA THR A 42 -5.00 -5.78 -7.17
C THR A 42 -4.66 -6.41 -5.82
N GLU A 43 -4.54 -7.74 -5.80
CA GLU A 43 -4.23 -8.51 -4.61
C GLU A 43 -3.11 -9.50 -4.93
N GLY A 44 -1.98 -9.41 -4.23
CA GLY A 44 -0.81 -10.25 -4.52
C GLY A 44 -1.01 -11.74 -4.28
N TRP A 45 -1.99 -12.15 -3.48
CA TRP A 45 -2.33 -13.56 -3.31
C TRP A 45 -3.14 -14.13 -4.49
N ILE A 46 -3.82 -13.27 -5.27
CA ILE A 46 -4.54 -13.65 -6.50
C ILE A 46 -3.59 -13.59 -7.71
N LEU A 47 -2.86 -12.48 -7.85
CA LEU A 47 -1.94 -12.25 -8.96
C LEU A 47 -0.56 -11.78 -8.47
N PRO A 48 0.27 -12.71 -7.96
CA PRO A 48 1.60 -12.39 -7.44
C PRO A 48 2.52 -11.73 -8.47
N SER A 49 2.37 -12.11 -9.75
CA SER A 49 3.25 -11.69 -10.84
C SER A 49 3.29 -10.18 -11.09
N LEU A 50 2.26 -9.43 -10.66
CA LEU A 50 2.30 -7.96 -10.72
C LEU A 50 3.41 -7.37 -9.83
N PHE A 51 3.83 -8.08 -8.79
CA PHE A 51 4.79 -7.60 -7.79
C PHE A 51 6.23 -8.06 -8.05
N ASP A 52 6.45 -9.05 -8.93
CA ASP A 52 7.75 -9.70 -9.13
C ASP A 52 8.83 -8.74 -9.66
N GLY A 53 8.44 -7.80 -10.51
CA GLY A 53 9.35 -6.81 -11.07
C GLY A 53 9.74 -5.67 -10.13
N ILE A 54 9.19 -5.61 -8.91
CA ILE A 54 9.50 -4.52 -7.97
C ILE A 54 10.87 -4.78 -7.32
N PRO A 55 11.82 -3.83 -7.39
CA PRO A 55 13.10 -3.99 -6.71
C PRO A 55 12.92 -4.03 -5.19
N ASN A 56 13.56 -5.01 -4.52
CA ASN A 56 13.36 -5.30 -3.09
C ASN A 56 11.87 -5.47 -2.74
N ASN A 57 11.16 -6.33 -3.48
CA ASN A 57 9.73 -6.60 -3.29
C ASN A 57 9.38 -7.33 -1.98
N ASP A 58 10.38 -7.83 -1.25
CA ASP A 58 10.23 -8.31 0.12
C ASP A 58 10.16 -7.15 1.13
N LEU A 59 10.63 -5.96 0.76
CA LEU A 59 10.67 -4.74 1.58
C LEU A 59 9.66 -3.67 1.11
N LEU A 60 8.49 -4.07 0.64
CA LEU A 60 7.44 -3.11 0.25
C LEU A 60 6.91 -2.33 1.44
N ASP A 61 6.21 -1.22 1.16
CA ASP A 61 5.59 -0.41 2.21
C ASP A 61 4.65 -1.27 3.08
N GLY A 62 4.77 -1.11 4.40
CA GLY A 62 4.00 -1.86 5.38
C GLY A 62 4.57 -3.23 5.73
N THR A 63 5.64 -3.71 5.06
CA THR A 63 6.38 -4.90 5.49
C THR A 63 6.81 -4.76 6.95
N GLN A 64 6.66 -5.83 7.72
CA GLN A 64 7.09 -5.90 9.11
C GLN A 64 8.37 -6.72 9.22
N LEU A 65 9.39 -6.13 9.83
CA LEU A 65 10.70 -6.73 10.03
C LEU A 65 11.03 -6.84 11.53
N GLN A 66 11.82 -7.85 11.86
CA GLN A 66 12.49 -7.98 13.14
C GLN A 66 14.00 -8.00 12.89
N PHE A 67 14.76 -7.34 13.76
CA PHE A 67 16.22 -7.24 13.66
C PHE A 67 16.84 -7.94 14.86
N LYS A 68 17.69 -8.93 14.62
CA LYS A 68 18.48 -9.61 15.65
C LYS A 68 19.93 -9.21 15.51
N SER A 69 20.50 -8.58 16.53
CA SER A 69 21.92 -8.27 16.58
C SER A 69 22.72 -9.57 16.64
N VAL A 70 23.75 -9.69 15.79
CA VAL A 70 24.62 -10.86 15.78
C VAL A 70 25.54 -10.91 16.99
N THR A 71 26.06 -9.76 17.44
CA THR A 71 26.96 -9.66 18.59
C THR A 71 26.24 -9.84 19.92
N GLN A 72 25.02 -9.32 20.06
CA GLN A 72 24.22 -9.47 21.28
C GLN A 72 23.42 -10.78 21.30
N ASN A 73 23.30 -11.46 20.15
CA ASN A 73 22.41 -12.62 19.95
C ASN A 73 20.96 -12.35 20.42
N ALA A 74 20.49 -11.12 20.25
CA ALA A 74 19.22 -10.64 20.80
C ALA A 74 18.51 -9.69 19.82
N TYR A 75 17.18 -9.68 19.88
CA TYR A 75 16.33 -8.83 19.07
C TYR A 75 16.33 -7.39 19.57
N VAL A 76 16.30 -6.47 18.60
CA VAL A 76 16.09 -5.04 18.82
C VAL A 76 14.63 -4.82 19.21
N ALA A 77 14.40 -4.07 20.27
CA ALA A 77 13.08 -3.65 20.72
C ALA A 77 13.00 -2.14 20.86
N ALA A 78 11.83 -1.59 20.58
CA ALA A 78 11.47 -0.24 21.01
C ALA A 78 10.91 -0.30 22.43
N GLU A 79 11.61 0.30 23.39
CA GLU A 79 11.18 0.28 24.79
C GLU A 79 9.80 0.94 24.95
N ASN A 80 8.98 0.38 25.85
CA ASN A 80 7.57 0.74 26.04
C ASN A 80 6.69 0.57 24.78
N GLY A 81 7.15 -0.23 23.80
CA GLY A 81 6.53 -0.35 22.48
C GLY A 81 6.73 0.89 21.61
N GLY A 82 7.45 1.90 22.09
CA GLY A 82 7.54 3.23 21.52
C GLY A 82 7.41 4.32 22.59
N GLY A 83 8.08 5.45 22.39
CA GLY A 83 8.17 6.54 23.35
C GLY A 83 9.50 6.59 24.13
N ALA A 84 10.40 5.65 23.90
CA ALA A 84 11.70 5.57 24.55
C ALA A 84 12.81 5.15 23.55
N GLY A 85 13.97 4.75 24.08
CA GLY A 85 15.12 4.28 23.29
C GLY A 85 14.91 2.91 22.66
N LEU A 86 15.86 2.50 21.81
CA LEU A 86 15.93 1.15 21.26
C LEU A 86 17.05 0.36 21.93
N VAL A 87 16.79 -0.92 22.22
CA VAL A 87 17.77 -1.83 22.85
C VAL A 87 17.76 -3.22 22.18
N ALA A 88 18.91 -3.88 22.09
CA ALA A 88 19.09 -5.22 21.54
C ALA A 88 19.29 -6.25 22.66
N ASN A 89 18.24 -6.53 23.44
CA ASN A 89 18.33 -7.40 24.62
C ASN A 89 17.22 -8.46 24.69
N ARG A 90 16.36 -8.57 23.67
CA ARG A 90 15.22 -9.48 23.71
C ARG A 90 15.60 -10.86 23.17
N PRO A 91 15.43 -11.94 23.94
CA PRO A 91 15.79 -13.28 23.48
C PRO A 91 14.82 -13.82 22.41
N GLN A 92 13.60 -13.28 22.37
CA GLN A 92 12.55 -13.65 21.44
C GLN A 92 11.82 -12.40 20.96
N ALA A 93 11.31 -12.44 19.74
CA ALA A 93 10.60 -11.33 19.14
C ALA A 93 9.08 -11.51 19.20
N SER A 94 8.39 -10.42 19.51
CA SER A 94 6.94 -10.29 19.52
C SER A 94 6.57 -8.89 18.97
N GLY A 95 5.66 -8.17 19.64
CA GLY A 95 5.18 -6.87 19.18
C GLY A 95 6.23 -5.76 19.20
N TRP A 96 7.01 -5.63 20.28
CA TRP A 96 7.93 -4.49 20.48
C TRP A 96 9.21 -4.60 19.66
N GLU A 97 9.53 -5.81 19.21
CA GLU A 97 10.67 -6.13 18.36
C GLU A 97 10.32 -6.05 16.86
N THR A 98 9.06 -5.75 16.55
CA THR A 98 8.56 -5.72 15.17
C THR A 98 8.42 -4.29 14.67
N PHE A 99 9.13 -3.98 13.58
CA PHE A 99 9.20 -2.67 12.97
C PHE A 99 8.52 -2.69 11.61
N LYS A 100 7.52 -1.81 11.42
CA LYS A 100 6.84 -1.63 10.14
C LYS A 100 7.62 -0.65 9.27
N LEU A 101 7.88 -1.05 8.02
CA LEU A 101 8.52 -0.20 7.03
C LEU A 101 7.54 0.84 6.50
N TRP A 102 7.94 2.11 6.56
CA TRP A 102 7.37 3.17 5.75
C TRP A 102 8.33 3.43 4.60
N ARG A 103 7.98 2.98 3.40
CA ARG A 103 8.90 2.94 2.25
C ARG A 103 8.91 4.27 1.52
N ILE A 104 10.08 4.89 1.48
CA ILE A 104 10.33 6.12 0.72
C ILE A 104 10.77 5.78 -0.70
N ASN A 105 11.72 4.84 -0.83
CA ASN A 105 12.20 4.33 -2.12
C ASN A 105 12.79 2.92 -1.96
N GLN A 106 13.51 2.43 -2.98
CA GLN A 106 14.03 1.06 -3.04
C GLN A 106 14.93 0.64 -1.86
N VAL A 107 15.63 1.60 -1.25
CA VAL A 107 16.60 1.33 -0.18
C VAL A 107 16.38 2.19 1.06
N THR A 108 15.48 3.18 0.99
CA THR A 108 15.29 4.19 2.04
C THR A 108 13.91 4.04 2.68
N PHE A 109 13.89 4.03 4.01
CA PHE A 109 12.73 3.71 4.82
C PHE A 109 12.70 4.58 6.08
N ASN A 110 11.51 4.80 6.62
CA ASN A 110 11.34 5.07 8.04
C ASN A 110 10.89 3.78 8.73
N PHE A 111 11.18 3.64 10.03
CA PHE A 111 10.71 2.51 10.83
C PHE A 111 9.64 2.98 11.80
N LYS A 112 8.47 2.37 11.73
CA LYS A 112 7.36 2.62 12.64
C LYS A 112 7.27 1.50 13.66
N VAL A 113 7.29 1.85 14.94
CA VAL A 113 7.26 0.89 16.06
C VAL A 113 5.82 0.53 16.45
N PHE A 114 5.66 -0.39 17.40
CA PHE A 114 4.36 -0.87 17.89
C PHE A 114 3.41 0.27 18.29
N GLY A 115 3.91 1.27 19.03
CA GLY A 115 3.19 2.47 19.47
C GLY A 115 2.94 3.50 18.38
N ASN A 116 3.16 3.16 17.10
CA ASN A 116 2.98 4.01 15.93
C ASN A 116 3.90 5.24 15.84
N GLN A 117 4.91 5.36 16.71
CA GLN A 117 5.96 6.37 16.55
C GLN A 117 7.02 5.91 15.53
N PHE A 118 7.80 6.86 15.03
CA PHE A 118 8.94 6.62 14.16
C PHE A 118 10.23 6.59 14.97
N VAL A 119 11.10 5.64 14.60
CA VAL A 119 12.49 5.58 15.07
C VAL A 119 13.25 6.75 14.46
N GLY A 120 14.01 7.48 15.27
CA GLY A 120 14.85 8.60 14.86
C GLY A 120 16.19 8.58 15.59
N VAL A 121 17.17 9.26 14.99
CA VAL A 121 18.52 9.43 15.53
C VAL A 121 18.65 10.81 16.19
N LYS A 122 19.11 10.85 17.44
CA LYS A 122 19.45 12.09 18.14
C LYS A 122 20.82 12.63 17.72
N SER A 123 21.11 13.88 18.11
CA SER A 123 22.38 14.54 17.80
C SER A 123 23.62 13.84 18.39
N ASP A 124 23.45 13.12 19.50
CA ASP A 124 24.48 12.30 20.15
C ASP A 124 24.64 10.90 19.53
N GLY A 125 23.85 10.59 18.49
CA GLY A 125 23.84 9.28 17.84
C GLY A 125 22.92 8.25 18.51
N SER A 126 22.30 8.56 19.65
CA SER A 126 21.36 7.64 20.31
C SER A 126 20.08 7.47 19.49
N LEU A 127 19.46 6.30 19.54
CA LEU A 127 18.16 6.06 18.90
C LEU A 127 16.99 6.25 19.87
N VAL A 128 15.90 6.82 19.36
CA VAL A 128 14.61 6.91 20.06
C VAL A 128 13.44 6.69 19.13
N ALA A 129 12.34 6.16 19.65
CA ALA A 129 11.11 5.95 18.90
C ALA A 129 9.98 6.87 19.41
N THR A 130 10.17 8.18 19.33
CA THR A 130 9.23 9.17 19.91
C THR A 130 8.51 10.03 18.87
N ALA A 131 8.94 10.02 17.61
CA ALA A 131 8.42 10.95 16.60
C ALA A 131 7.03 10.51 16.10
N ALA A 132 6.07 11.44 16.05
CA ALA A 132 4.72 11.17 15.53
C ALA A 132 4.66 11.18 13.98
N ALA A 133 5.61 11.86 13.35
CA ALA A 133 5.77 11.94 11.90
C ALA A 133 7.26 11.80 11.53
N PRO A 134 7.59 11.20 10.37
CA PRO A 134 8.97 11.04 9.96
C PRO A 134 9.54 12.34 9.41
N GLY A 135 10.82 12.58 9.67
CA GLY A 135 11.62 13.64 9.08
C GLY A 135 13.02 13.13 8.71
N ARG A 136 13.99 14.05 8.69
CA ARG A 136 15.37 13.73 8.31
C ARG A 136 16.00 12.74 9.28
N SER A 137 15.79 12.89 10.60
CA SER A 137 16.36 12.01 11.63
C SER A 137 15.80 10.59 11.60
N GLU A 138 14.61 10.39 11.03
CA GLU A 138 13.91 9.10 10.97
C GLU A 138 14.18 8.34 9.66
N THR A 139 15.05 8.85 8.80
CA THR A 139 15.27 8.33 7.43
C THR A 139 16.49 7.43 7.36
N PHE A 140 16.27 6.13 7.22
CA PHE A 140 17.33 5.11 7.22
C PHE A 140 17.46 4.44 5.87
N ARG A 141 18.65 3.94 5.56
CA ARG A 141 18.88 3.06 4.40
C ARG A 141 19.16 1.64 4.86
N LEU A 142 18.46 0.67 4.29
CA LEU A 142 18.76 -0.75 4.48
C LEU A 142 19.80 -1.19 3.46
N VAL A 143 20.88 -1.80 3.93
CA VAL A 143 21.99 -2.31 3.11
C VAL A 143 22.12 -3.81 3.36
N ARG A 144 21.96 -4.63 2.31
CA ARG A 144 22.10 -6.09 2.42
C ARG A 144 23.55 -6.53 2.34
N SER A 145 23.84 -7.65 3.00
CA SER A 145 25.09 -8.37 2.80
C SER A 145 25.16 -8.91 1.36
N PRO A 146 26.30 -8.80 0.67
CA PRO A 146 26.55 -9.57 -0.53
C PRO A 146 26.44 -11.07 -0.23
N GLY A 147 25.59 -11.79 -0.96
CA GLY A 147 25.45 -13.25 -0.82
C GLY A 147 24.56 -13.74 0.34
N ASP A 148 24.13 -12.87 1.26
CA ASP A 148 23.16 -13.21 2.31
C ASP A 148 22.10 -12.11 2.43
N GLN A 149 20.93 -12.37 1.86
CA GLN A 149 19.82 -11.41 1.84
C GLN A 149 19.18 -11.16 3.22
N TYR A 150 19.43 -12.04 4.19
CA TYR A 150 18.88 -11.94 5.55
C TYR A 150 19.81 -11.19 6.50
N ARG A 151 21.06 -10.91 6.11
CA ARG A 151 21.95 -10.05 6.87
C ARG A 151 21.89 -8.64 6.30
N MET A 152 21.63 -7.67 7.17
CA MET A 152 21.57 -6.27 6.79
C MET A 152 22.30 -5.37 7.78
N ARG A 153 22.66 -4.19 7.29
CA ARG A 153 22.96 -3.02 8.09
C ARG A 153 21.91 -1.95 7.87
N ILE A 154 21.81 -1.07 8.85
CA ILE A 154 20.91 0.06 8.84
C ILE A 154 21.79 1.31 8.87
N MET A 155 21.83 2.06 7.77
CA MET A 155 22.55 3.33 7.70
C MET A 155 21.63 4.45 8.14
N ALA A 156 22.08 5.22 9.12
CA ALA A 156 21.40 6.39 9.65
C ALA A 156 21.55 7.62 8.74
N PRO A 157 20.71 8.65 8.92
CA PRO A 157 20.79 9.90 8.17
C PRO A 157 22.10 10.70 8.36
N ASN A 158 22.86 10.40 9.42
CA ASN A 158 24.18 10.97 9.66
C ASN A 158 25.30 10.27 8.86
N GLY A 159 24.96 9.27 8.04
CA GLY A 159 25.91 8.54 7.18
C GLY A 159 26.65 7.38 7.86
N LEU A 160 26.38 7.14 9.15
CA LEU A 160 26.96 6.05 9.93
C LEU A 160 25.99 4.88 10.04
N PHE A 161 26.49 3.69 10.34
CA PHE A 161 25.65 2.53 10.58
C PHE A 161 25.18 2.49 12.03
N LEU A 162 24.00 1.90 12.24
CA LEU A 162 23.55 1.50 13.56
C LEU A 162 24.45 0.38 14.08
N GLN A 163 24.75 0.39 15.37
CA GLN A 163 25.39 -0.72 16.09
C GLN A 163 24.65 -1.07 17.37
N ALA A 164 24.76 -2.34 17.78
CA ALA A 164 24.37 -2.79 19.10
C ALA A 164 25.60 -2.85 20.01
N ASN A 165 25.60 -2.01 21.05
CA ASN A 165 26.70 -1.92 22.01
C ASN A 165 26.66 -3.08 23.01
N LYS A 166 27.75 -3.28 23.76
CA LYS A 166 27.86 -4.35 24.77
C LYS A 166 26.80 -4.26 25.87
N ASP A 167 26.36 -3.06 26.21
CA ASP A 167 25.27 -2.79 27.16
C ASP A 167 23.87 -2.94 26.53
N ALA A 168 23.79 -3.45 25.30
CA ALA A 168 22.61 -3.60 24.46
C ALA A 168 21.97 -2.30 23.96
N SER A 169 22.52 -1.12 24.24
CA SER A 169 22.04 0.13 23.64
C SER A 169 22.28 0.13 22.11
N LEU A 170 21.40 0.80 21.36
CA LEU A 170 21.63 1.07 19.93
C LEU A 170 22.04 2.52 19.68
N THR A 171 23.12 2.68 18.93
CA THR A 171 23.66 3.98 18.52
C THR A 171 23.97 4.01 17.02
N ALA A 172 23.97 5.19 16.43
CA ALA A 172 24.20 5.47 15.01
C ALA A 172 25.59 6.09 14.78
N ASP A 173 26.64 5.42 15.24
CA ASP A 173 28.00 5.95 15.30
C ASP A 173 29.05 4.98 14.72
N TYR A 174 28.61 3.86 14.13
CA TYR A 174 29.52 2.87 13.59
C TYR A 174 29.99 3.23 12.17
N GLY A 175 31.30 3.21 11.96
CA GLY A 175 31.94 3.60 10.70
C GLY A 175 31.85 2.56 9.58
N GLN A 176 32.62 2.78 8.51
CA GLN A 176 32.63 1.94 7.30
C GLN A 176 33.62 0.77 7.32
N ARG A 177 34.51 0.68 8.32
CA ARG A 177 35.39 -0.49 8.51
C ARG A 177 34.57 -1.60 9.15
N THR A 178 34.20 -2.58 8.35
CA THR A 178 33.21 -3.57 8.75
C THR A 178 33.55 -4.95 8.22
N SER A 179 33.05 -5.98 8.88
CA SER A 179 32.90 -7.35 8.36
C SER A 179 31.40 -7.68 8.29
N TRP A 180 31.01 -8.75 7.59
CA TRP A 180 29.63 -9.28 7.67
C TRP A 180 29.50 -10.44 8.68
N GLY A 181 30.54 -10.61 9.51
CA GLY A 181 30.65 -11.66 10.49
C GLY A 181 29.79 -11.44 11.72
N ASP A 182 29.73 -12.47 12.58
CA ASP A 182 28.97 -12.45 13.83
C ASP A 182 29.64 -11.62 14.94
N ASP A 183 30.84 -11.11 14.68
CA ASP A 183 31.60 -10.20 15.53
C ASP A 183 31.38 -8.71 15.21
N ASP A 184 30.70 -8.39 14.11
CA ASP A 184 30.44 -7.01 13.71
C ASP A 184 29.15 -6.47 14.35
N PRO A 185 29.22 -5.47 15.25
CA PRO A 185 28.06 -4.99 16.00
C PRO A 185 27.06 -4.21 15.15
N SER A 186 27.40 -3.89 13.89
CA SER A 186 26.50 -3.22 12.96
C SER A 186 25.64 -4.17 12.12
N VAL A 187 25.88 -5.47 12.22
CA VAL A 187 25.18 -6.49 11.43
C VAL A 187 23.97 -7.02 12.19
N PHE A 188 22.83 -7.06 11.49
CA PHE A 188 21.58 -7.61 12.00
C PHE A 188 21.12 -8.74 11.08
N VAL A 189 20.74 -9.87 11.67
CA VAL A 189 19.91 -10.87 11.00
C VAL A 189 18.48 -10.36 11.00
N VAL A 190 17.88 -10.32 9.80
CA VAL A 190 16.58 -9.72 9.55
C VAL A 190 15.57 -10.81 9.23
N THR A 191 14.47 -10.80 9.97
CA THR A 191 13.33 -11.69 9.73
C THR A 191 12.16 -10.87 9.21
N ARG A 192 11.60 -11.28 8.07
CA ARG A 192 10.34 -10.74 7.56
C ARG A 192 9.19 -11.46 8.24
N VAL A 193 8.38 -10.72 9.01
CA VAL A 193 7.22 -11.26 9.74
C VAL A 193 6.02 -11.35 8.81
N THR A 194 5.70 -10.25 8.14
CA THR A 194 4.60 -10.18 7.17
C THR A 194 4.88 -9.07 6.16
N GLY A 195 4.15 -9.08 5.05
CA GLY A 195 4.15 -8.00 4.07
C GLY A 195 2.80 -7.83 3.41
N LEU A 196 2.62 -6.65 2.81
CA LEU A 196 1.40 -6.29 2.12
C LEU A 196 1.63 -6.36 0.61
N GLN A 197 0.61 -6.77 -0.13
CA GLN A 197 0.65 -6.81 -1.59
C GLN A 197 -0.70 -6.34 -2.14
N GLY A 198 -0.91 -5.02 -2.11
CA GLY A 198 -2.05 -4.35 -2.75
C GLY A 198 -1.60 -3.32 -3.77
N GLU A 199 -2.56 -2.61 -4.37
CA GLU A 199 -2.29 -1.59 -5.39
C GLU A 199 -1.38 -0.46 -4.86
N TYR A 200 -1.49 -0.14 -3.57
CA TYR A 200 -0.58 0.81 -2.92
C TYR A 200 0.88 0.36 -3.02
N GLN A 201 1.18 -0.93 -2.76
CA GLN A 201 2.54 -1.45 -2.85
C GLN A 201 3.06 -1.52 -4.29
N ILE A 202 2.20 -1.78 -5.28
CA ILE A 202 2.57 -1.66 -6.71
C ILE A 202 2.96 -0.22 -7.01
N CYS A 203 2.08 0.72 -6.66
CA CYS A 203 2.26 2.14 -6.96
C CYS A 203 3.47 2.77 -6.25
N ASN A 204 3.64 2.51 -4.95
CA ASN A 204 4.79 2.96 -4.16
C ASN A 204 6.09 2.23 -4.61
N GLY A 205 6.00 0.93 -4.87
CA GLY A 205 7.15 0.08 -5.18
C GLY A 205 7.78 0.35 -6.55
N TYR A 206 6.97 0.42 -7.60
CA TYR A 206 7.43 0.78 -8.95
C TYR A 206 7.60 2.29 -9.15
N GLY A 207 6.86 3.10 -8.38
CA GLY A 207 6.59 4.50 -8.71
C GLY A 207 5.51 4.64 -9.79
N THR A 208 4.75 5.73 -9.75
CA THR A 208 3.59 5.98 -10.63
C THR A 208 3.90 5.83 -12.12
N THR A 209 5.07 6.30 -12.58
CA THR A 209 5.49 6.20 -13.99
C THR A 209 5.53 4.76 -14.49
N LYS A 210 6.09 3.84 -13.71
CA LYS A 210 6.20 2.42 -14.10
C LYS A 210 4.94 1.63 -13.75
N ALA A 211 4.27 1.96 -12.65
CA ALA A 211 3.01 1.34 -12.26
C ALA A 211 1.89 1.61 -13.27
N THR A 212 1.88 2.80 -13.91
CA THR A 212 0.81 3.20 -14.84
C THR A 212 0.59 2.21 -16.00
N PRO A 213 1.60 1.91 -16.84
CA PRO A 213 1.41 0.95 -17.93
C PRO A 213 1.11 -0.47 -17.42
N ILE A 214 1.67 -0.89 -16.28
CA ILE A 214 1.42 -2.20 -15.67
C ILE A 214 -0.05 -2.36 -15.29
N LEU A 215 -0.58 -1.40 -14.51
CA LEU A 215 -1.96 -1.44 -14.04
C LEU A 215 -2.96 -1.28 -15.19
N ARG A 216 -2.68 -0.40 -16.17
CA ARG A 216 -3.54 -0.25 -17.35
C ARG A 216 -3.60 -1.51 -18.20
N ASN A 217 -2.46 -2.18 -18.38
CA ASN A 217 -2.43 -3.47 -19.06
C ASN A 217 -3.30 -4.47 -18.31
N HIS A 218 -3.05 -4.65 -17.00
CA HIS A 218 -3.81 -5.54 -16.12
C HIS A 218 -5.32 -5.29 -16.21
N TRP A 219 -5.77 -4.04 -16.01
CA TRP A 219 -7.18 -3.67 -16.11
C TRP A 219 -7.81 -3.99 -17.47
N SER A 220 -7.01 -3.95 -18.55
CA SER A 220 -7.50 -4.18 -19.92
C SER A 220 -7.47 -5.65 -20.36
N THR A 221 -6.72 -6.51 -19.67
CA THR A 221 -6.53 -7.91 -20.05
C THR A 221 -7.01 -8.92 -19.02
N TYR A 222 -7.22 -8.51 -17.76
CA TYR A 222 -7.56 -9.44 -16.68
C TYR A 222 -9.04 -9.82 -16.64
N ILE A 223 -9.93 -8.84 -16.75
CA ILE A 223 -11.37 -9.05 -16.98
C ILE A 223 -11.77 -8.25 -18.22
N VAL A 224 -12.42 -8.92 -19.17
CA VAL A 224 -12.86 -8.37 -20.45
C VAL A 224 -14.33 -8.69 -20.71
N GLU A 225 -14.90 -8.13 -21.77
CA GLU A 225 -16.30 -8.35 -22.16
C GLU A 225 -16.67 -9.82 -22.33
N ALA A 226 -15.74 -10.63 -22.85
CA ALA A 226 -15.94 -12.06 -23.03
C ALA A 226 -16.18 -12.78 -21.68
N ASP A 227 -15.57 -12.30 -20.59
CA ASP A 227 -15.79 -12.87 -19.25
C ASP A 227 -17.19 -12.55 -18.73
N PHE A 228 -17.71 -11.34 -19.00
CA PHE A 228 -19.10 -10.98 -18.67
C PHE A 228 -20.11 -11.84 -19.43
N ARG A 229 -19.84 -12.09 -20.72
CA ARG A 229 -20.63 -13.01 -21.54
C ARG A 229 -20.63 -14.42 -20.96
N PHE A 230 -19.45 -14.94 -20.62
CA PHE A 230 -19.31 -16.25 -19.99
C PHE A 230 -20.06 -16.35 -18.65
N ILE A 231 -19.99 -15.31 -17.81
CA ILE A 231 -20.72 -15.23 -16.52
C ILE A 231 -22.24 -15.33 -16.77
N SER A 232 -22.76 -14.56 -17.73
CA SER A 232 -24.18 -14.59 -18.11
C SER A 232 -24.61 -15.95 -18.68
N GLU A 233 -23.85 -16.50 -19.62
CA GLU A 233 -24.10 -17.82 -20.23
C GLU A 233 -24.03 -18.96 -19.19
N SER A 234 -23.26 -18.78 -18.11
CA SER A 234 -23.20 -19.69 -16.96
C SER A 234 -24.40 -19.56 -16.00
N GLY A 235 -25.38 -18.70 -16.30
CA GLY A 235 -26.58 -18.50 -15.49
C GLY A 235 -26.37 -17.64 -14.24
N LEU A 236 -25.26 -16.89 -14.16
CA LEU A 236 -25.04 -15.88 -13.13
C LEU A 236 -25.70 -14.55 -13.55
N THR A 237 -26.31 -13.86 -12.59
CA THR A 237 -27.14 -12.67 -12.82
C THR A 237 -26.57 -11.39 -12.19
N ALA A 238 -25.41 -11.47 -11.53
CA ALA A 238 -24.73 -10.31 -10.97
C ALA A 238 -23.21 -10.53 -10.84
N VAL A 239 -22.48 -9.41 -10.75
CA VAL A 239 -21.06 -9.40 -10.38
C VAL A 239 -20.82 -8.45 -9.21
N ARG A 240 -19.88 -8.79 -8.34
CA ARG A 240 -19.37 -7.91 -7.29
C ARG A 240 -17.98 -7.44 -7.69
N ILE A 241 -17.80 -6.12 -7.82
CA ILE A 241 -16.53 -5.50 -8.19
C ILE A 241 -15.97 -4.78 -6.96
N PRO A 242 -14.81 -5.17 -6.44
CA PRO A 242 -14.07 -4.36 -5.47
C PRO A 242 -13.63 -3.03 -6.11
N VAL A 243 -13.95 -1.91 -5.46
CA VAL A 243 -13.60 -0.56 -5.93
C VAL A 243 -12.72 0.11 -4.88
N GLY A 244 -11.51 0.50 -5.26
CA GLY A 244 -10.61 1.28 -4.42
C GLY A 244 -11.15 2.69 -4.21
N TRP A 245 -11.03 3.23 -2.99
CA TRP A 245 -11.52 4.59 -2.69
C TRP A 245 -10.86 5.67 -3.56
N TRP A 246 -9.62 5.44 -4.01
CA TRP A 246 -8.86 6.36 -4.85
C TRP A 246 -9.51 6.61 -6.22
N ILE A 247 -10.29 5.64 -6.72
CA ILE A 247 -11.02 5.72 -7.99
C ILE A 247 -11.97 6.92 -8.02
N ALA A 248 -12.50 7.34 -6.86
CA ALA A 248 -13.37 8.51 -6.76
C ALA A 248 -12.69 9.84 -7.18
N ASN A 249 -11.36 9.86 -7.25
CA ASN A 249 -10.57 11.03 -7.66
C ASN A 249 -9.95 10.86 -9.05
N ASP A 250 -10.39 9.87 -9.83
CA ASP A 250 -9.93 9.72 -11.21
C ASP A 250 -10.27 10.97 -12.06
N PRO A 251 -9.42 11.35 -13.03
CA PRO A 251 -8.20 10.65 -13.47
C PRO A 251 -6.93 11.01 -12.68
N ARG A 252 -7.04 11.73 -11.57
CA ARG A 252 -5.91 12.22 -10.76
C ARG A 252 -6.07 11.79 -9.29
N PRO A 253 -5.98 10.48 -9.01
CA PRO A 253 -6.08 10.00 -7.65
C PRO A 253 -4.93 10.53 -6.78
N PRO A 254 -5.10 10.53 -5.45
CA PRO A 254 -4.03 10.92 -4.54
C PRO A 254 -2.83 9.99 -4.67
N ALA A 255 -1.63 10.55 -4.44
CA ALA A 255 -0.41 9.76 -4.47
C ALA A 255 -0.45 8.62 -3.42
N PRO A 256 0.15 7.44 -3.73
CA PRO A 256 0.88 7.11 -4.95
C PRO A 256 0.00 6.50 -6.05
N TYR A 257 -1.33 6.46 -5.90
CA TYR A 257 -2.20 5.72 -6.82
C TYR A 257 -2.15 6.22 -8.26
N VAL A 258 -2.48 5.34 -9.20
CA VAL A 258 -2.51 5.59 -10.64
C VAL A 258 -3.95 5.78 -11.10
N GLY A 259 -4.19 6.78 -11.96
CA GLY A 259 -5.52 7.02 -12.53
C GLY A 259 -5.83 6.21 -13.79
N GLY A 260 -7.12 5.92 -13.99
CA GLY A 260 -7.67 5.30 -15.20
C GLY A 260 -8.59 4.10 -14.95
N SER A 261 -8.70 3.64 -13.70
CA SER A 261 -9.56 2.53 -13.31
C SER A 261 -11.04 2.88 -13.37
N LEU A 262 -11.43 4.15 -13.23
CA LEU A 262 -12.82 4.59 -13.42
C LEU A 262 -13.30 4.33 -14.86
N LYS A 263 -12.45 4.62 -15.86
CA LYS A 263 -12.75 4.32 -17.26
C LYS A 263 -12.90 2.81 -17.50
N THR A 264 -12.17 1.98 -16.76
CA THR A 264 -12.32 0.52 -16.82
C THR A 264 -13.62 0.09 -16.16
N LEU A 265 -13.98 0.68 -15.01
CA LEU A 265 -15.25 0.43 -14.34
C LEU A 265 -16.45 0.79 -15.23
N ASP A 266 -16.39 1.89 -15.99
CA ASP A 266 -17.42 2.26 -16.97
C ASP A 266 -17.64 1.17 -18.05
N LYS A 267 -16.58 0.45 -18.44
CA LYS A 267 -16.72 -0.69 -19.36
C LYS A 267 -17.50 -1.83 -18.72
N ALA A 268 -17.28 -2.10 -17.44
CA ALA A 268 -18.00 -3.14 -16.70
C ALA A 268 -19.51 -2.93 -16.74
N PHE A 269 -19.96 -1.67 -16.59
CA PHE A 269 -21.38 -1.33 -16.72
C PHE A 269 -21.91 -1.59 -18.13
N LYS A 270 -21.17 -1.21 -19.17
CA LYS A 270 -21.56 -1.46 -20.57
C LYS A 270 -21.61 -2.94 -20.92
N TRP A 271 -20.70 -3.74 -20.37
CA TRP A 271 -20.66 -5.20 -20.60
C TRP A 271 -21.73 -5.95 -19.84
N ALA A 272 -22.34 -5.32 -18.83
CA ALA A 272 -23.41 -5.90 -18.01
C ALA A 272 -24.82 -5.56 -18.50
N GLU A 273 -24.96 -4.71 -19.53
CA GLU A 273 -26.22 -4.44 -20.25
C GLU A 273 -26.62 -5.63 -21.14
#